data_AF-A0A9K3HTT4-F1
#
_entry.id   AF-A0A9K3HTT4-F1
#
_cell.length_a   1.000
_cell.length_b   1.000
_cell.length_c   1.000
_cell.angle_alpha   90.00
_cell.angle_beta   90.00
_cell.angle_gamma   90.00
#
_symmetry.space_group_name_H-M   'P 1'
#
loop_
_entity.id
_entity.type
_entity.pdbx_description
1 polymer ?
#
loop_
_entity_poly.entity_id
_entity_poly.type
_entity_poly.pdbx_seq_one_letter_code
_entity_poly.pdbx_strand_id
1 'polypeptide(L)'
;MCINQKTFRPKKGAPSGSKGAQLKKHIDPTLGSGNLREAVRLPPGEDLNEWLAINAVDFFNQVNILYGTLTEFCTPSTCPTMTAGTKYEYRWAGGVSI
;
A
#
# COMPACT_ATOMS: atom_id res chain seq x y z
N MET A 1 2.58 -13.85 5.90
CA MET A 1 1.62 -13.62 4.79
C MET A 1 2.42 -13.69 3.48
N CYS A 2 2.20 -14.70 2.64
CA CYS A 2 2.99 -14.88 1.42
C CYS A 2 2.58 -13.87 0.35
N ILE A 3 3.55 -13.15 -0.23
CA ILE A 3 3.33 -12.34 -1.44
C ILE A 3 2.88 -13.30 -2.54
N ASN A 4 1.59 -13.30 -2.86
CA ASN A 4 1.09 -14.12 -3.96
C ASN A 4 1.47 -13.43 -5.28
N GLN A 5 2.67 -13.71 -5.79
CA GLN A 5 3.17 -13.22 -7.08
C GLN A 5 2.31 -13.66 -8.29
N LYS A 6 1.27 -14.49 -8.07
CA LYS A 6 0.36 -14.92 -9.13
C LYS A 6 -0.74 -13.91 -9.43
N THR A 7 -1.17 -13.06 -8.48
CA THR A 7 -2.29 -12.14 -8.67
C THR A 7 -1.91 -10.79 -9.27
N PHE A 8 -0.66 -10.33 -9.12
CA PHE A 8 -0.18 -9.10 -9.74
C PHE A 8 1.05 -9.36 -10.62
N ARG A 9 0.81 -9.52 -11.93
CA ARG A 9 1.86 -9.65 -12.93
C ARG A 9 1.99 -8.33 -13.69
N PRO A 10 3.14 -7.64 -13.62
CA PRO A 10 3.44 -6.56 -14.55
C PRO A 10 3.33 -7.12 -15.98
N LYS A 11 2.52 -6.51 -16.85
CA LYS A 11 2.49 -6.89 -18.27
C LYS A 11 3.90 -6.70 -18.85
N LYS A 12 4.56 -7.79 -19.25
CA LYS A 12 5.79 -7.72 -20.07
C LYS A 12 5.39 -7.07 -21.40
N GLY A 13 5.83 -5.84 -21.61
CA GLY A 13 5.47 -5.03 -22.79
C GLY A 13 4.57 -3.82 -22.52
N ALA A 14 4.39 -3.39 -21.26
CA ALA A 14 3.84 -2.05 -21.02
C ALA A 14 4.68 -1.02 -21.79
N PRO A 15 4.08 -0.08 -22.54
CA PRO A 15 4.84 0.89 -23.33
C PRO A 15 5.81 1.63 -22.40
N SER A 16 7.08 1.70 -22.80
CA SER A 16 8.06 2.56 -22.14
C SER A 16 7.52 3.99 -22.21
N GLY A 17 6.92 4.49 -21.13
CA GLY A 17 6.11 5.72 -21.11
C GLY A 17 4.69 5.58 -20.54
N SER A 18 4.33 4.47 -19.90
CA SER A 18 3.01 4.33 -19.26
C SER A 18 2.74 5.47 -18.27
N LYS A 19 1.50 5.96 -18.26
CA LYS A 19 1.05 7.06 -17.38
C LYS A 19 1.41 6.82 -15.91
N GLY A 20 1.35 5.56 -15.46
CA GLY A 20 1.78 5.15 -14.12
C GLY A 20 3.28 5.34 -13.84
N ALA A 21 4.17 5.15 -14.82
CA ALA A 21 5.60 5.41 -14.65
C ALA A 21 5.91 6.91 -14.58
N GLN A 22 5.14 7.75 -15.29
CA GLN A 22 5.23 9.21 -15.19
C GLN A 22 4.74 9.70 -13.82
N LEU A 23 3.61 9.17 -13.34
CA LEU A 23 3.04 9.52 -12.04
C LEU A 23 3.99 9.15 -10.88
N LYS A 24 4.64 7.99 -10.94
CA LYS A 24 5.64 7.61 -9.92
C LYS A 24 6.82 8.58 -9.84
N LYS A 25 7.29 9.12 -10.96
CA LYS A 25 8.35 10.15 -10.98
C LYS A 25 7.96 11.46 -10.28
N HIS A 26 6.67 11.73 -10.08
CA HIS A 26 6.20 12.91 -9.34
C HIS A 26 6.07 12.64 -7.83
N ILE A 27 5.91 11.37 -7.45
CA ILE A 27 5.77 10.92 -6.06
C ILE A 27 7.14 10.81 -5.38
N ASP A 28 8.14 10.24 -6.07
CA ASP A 28 9.47 9.99 -5.50
C ASP A 28 10.22 11.27 -5.01
N PRO A 29 10.14 12.44 -5.69
CA PRO A 29 10.84 13.65 -5.26
C PRO A 29 10.19 14.36 -4.06
N THR A 30 8.91 14.14 -3.80
CA THR A 30 8.14 14.90 -2.80
C THR A 30 8.10 14.24 -1.42
N LEU A 31 8.48 12.96 -1.31
CA LEU A 31 8.66 12.28 -0.03
C LEU A 31 9.95 12.71 0.71
N GLY A 32 10.93 13.28 -0.02
CA GLY A 32 12.19 13.79 0.55
C GLY A 32 12.23 15.31 0.79
N SER A 33 11.19 16.07 0.37
CA SER A 33 11.22 17.54 0.33
C SER A 33 10.62 18.23 1.57
N GLY A 34 10.08 17.49 2.53
CA GLY A 34 9.64 18.01 3.83
C GLY A 34 8.19 18.54 3.91
N ASN A 35 7.44 18.63 2.81
CA ASN A 35 6.02 19.02 2.82
C ASN A 35 5.09 17.93 2.25
N LEU A 36 4.81 16.92 3.07
CA LEU A 36 3.93 15.80 2.70
C LEU A 36 2.51 16.25 2.30
N ARG A 37 2.01 17.39 2.80
CA ARG A 37 0.67 17.87 2.48
C ARG A 37 0.53 18.27 1.02
N GLU A 38 1.59 18.75 0.40
CA GLU A 38 1.60 19.08 -1.02
C GLU A 38 1.87 17.84 -1.88
N ALA A 39 2.73 16.94 -1.40
CA ALA A 39 3.07 15.68 -2.06
C ALA A 39 1.85 14.78 -2.35
N VAL A 40 0.85 14.78 -1.47
CA VAL A 40 -0.33 13.91 -1.58
C VAL A 40 -1.47 14.51 -2.40
N ARG A 41 -1.35 15.77 -2.84
CA ARG A 41 -2.40 16.42 -3.64
C ARG A 41 -2.51 15.77 -5.01
N LEU A 42 -3.75 15.61 -5.50
CA LEU A 42 -4.01 15.20 -6.87
C LEU A 42 -3.35 16.21 -7.83
N PRO A 43 -2.43 15.76 -8.72
CA PRO A 43 -1.81 16.66 -9.69
C PRO A 43 -2.85 17.23 -10.67
N PRO A 44 -2.70 18.49 -11.12
CA PRO A 44 -3.61 19.08 -12.10
C PRO A 44 -3.65 18.27 -13.39
N GLY A 45 -4.86 17.92 -13.85
CA GLY A 45 -5.06 17.18 -15.10
C GLY A 45 -4.98 15.65 -14.97
N GLU A 46 -4.74 15.12 -13.77
CA GLU A 46 -4.75 13.66 -13.53
C GLU A 46 -6.11 13.13 -13.08
N ASP A 47 -6.36 11.85 -13.37
CA ASP A 47 -7.55 11.16 -12.91
C ASP A 47 -7.44 10.78 -11.44
N LEU A 48 -8.53 11.02 -10.69
CA LEU A 48 -8.56 10.76 -9.26
C LEU A 48 -8.40 9.27 -8.93
N ASN A 49 -9.04 8.38 -9.69
CA ASN A 49 -8.98 6.94 -9.42
C ASN A 49 -7.62 6.36 -9.76
N GLU A 50 -6.98 6.83 -10.84
CA GLU A 50 -5.60 6.47 -11.17
C GLU A 50 -4.63 6.93 -10.07
N TRP A 51 -4.79 8.16 -9.58
CA TRP A 51 -3.97 8.70 -8.49
C TRP A 51 -4.13 7.89 -7.20
N LEU A 52 -5.36 7.58 -6.81
CA LEU A 52 -5.66 6.75 -5.64
C LEU A 52 -5.12 5.32 -5.80
N ALA A 53 -5.28 4.71 -6.97
CA ALA A 53 -4.82 3.35 -7.22
C ALA A 53 -3.29 3.23 -7.09
N ILE A 54 -2.54 4.19 -7.65
CA ILE A 54 -1.07 4.19 -7.55
C ILE A 54 -0.63 4.36 -6.10
N ASN A 55 -1.20 5.32 -5.38
CA ASN A 55 -0.86 5.56 -3.98
C ASN A 55 -1.24 4.37 -3.09
N ALA A 56 -2.41 3.76 -3.30
CA ALA A 56 -2.84 2.58 -2.53
C ALA A 56 -1.89 1.39 -2.70
N VAL A 57 -1.40 1.16 -3.93
CA VAL A 57 -0.41 0.12 -4.21
C VAL A 57 0.92 0.44 -3.51
N ASP A 58 1.36 1.69 -3.56
CA ASP A 58 2.62 2.09 -2.93
C ASP A 58 2.53 2.00 -1.40
N PHE A 59 1.42 2.43 -0.78
CA PHE A 59 1.18 2.25 0.65
C PHE A 59 1.15 0.77 1.06
N PHE A 60 0.46 -0.08 0.31
CA PHE A 60 0.43 -1.52 0.57
C PHE A 60 1.83 -2.14 0.55
N ASN A 61 2.65 -1.78 -0.45
CA ASN A 61 4.01 -2.29 -0.55
C ASN A 61 4.89 -1.83 0.62
N GLN A 62 4.78 -0.56 1.03
CA GLN A 62 5.52 -0.03 2.17
C GLN A 62 5.11 -0.72 3.48
N VAL A 63 3.80 -0.89 3.73
CA VAL A 63 3.29 -1.58 4.92
C VAL A 63 3.72 -3.05 4.93
N ASN A 64 3.73 -3.73 3.78
CA ASN A 64 4.19 -5.12 3.70
C ASN A 64 5.67 -5.27 4.03
N ILE A 65 6.52 -4.36 3.52
CA ILE A 65 7.94 -4.36 3.84
C ILE A 65 8.13 -4.14 5.34
N LEU A 66 7.43 -3.15 5.90
CA LEU A 66 7.47 -2.87 7.34
C LEU A 66 7.02 -4.07 8.17
N TYR A 67 5.87 -4.67 7.85
CA TYR A 67 5.38 -5.84 8.59
C TYR A 67 6.27 -7.06 8.39
N GLY A 68 6.94 -7.16 7.24
CA GLY A 68 7.95 -8.20 6.96
C GLY A 68 9.09 -8.21 7.96
N THR A 69 9.49 -7.06 8.52
CA THR A 69 10.53 -7.01 9.58
C THR A 69 10.03 -7.45 10.95
N LEU A 70 8.70 -7.52 11.14
CA LEU A 70 8.06 -7.89 12.41
C LEU A 70 7.49 -9.32 12.41
N THR A 71 7.42 -9.95 11.25
CA THR A 71 6.64 -11.19 11.04
C THR A 71 7.10 -12.37 11.89
N GLU A 72 8.36 -12.39 12.31
CA GLU A 72 8.90 -13.45 13.18
C GLU A 72 8.48 -13.28 14.65
N PHE A 73 8.16 -12.04 15.07
CA PHE A 73 7.76 -11.71 16.43
C PHE A 73 6.23 -11.75 16.60
N CYS A 74 5.48 -11.46 15.54
CA CYS A 74 4.02 -11.49 15.51
C CYS A 74 3.53 -12.87 15.07
N THR A 75 3.29 -13.75 16.04
CA THR A 75 2.83 -15.14 15.87
C THR A 75 1.45 -15.33 16.50
N PRO A 76 0.73 -16.43 16.22
CA PRO A 76 -0.57 -16.68 16.86
C PRO A 76 -0.51 -16.78 18.40
N SER A 77 0.65 -17.10 18.98
CA SER A 77 0.82 -17.15 20.44
C SER A 77 1.15 -15.78 21.04
N THR A 78 1.94 -14.95 20.35
CA THR A 78 2.31 -13.61 20.82
C THR A 78 1.26 -12.55 20.51
N CYS A 79 0.48 -12.73 19.44
CA CYS A 79 -0.60 -11.84 19.00
C CYS A 79 -1.86 -12.66 18.68
N PRO A 80 -2.54 -13.22 19.70
CA PRO A 80 -3.68 -14.12 19.50
C PRO A 80 -4.92 -13.43 18.91
N THR A 81 -5.02 -12.12 19.10
CA THR A 81 -6.09 -11.28 18.55
C THR A 81 -5.46 -10.05 17.91
N MET A 82 -6.02 -9.58 16.80
CA MET A 82 -5.56 -8.34 16.14
C MET A 82 -6.02 -7.12 16.95
N THR A 83 -5.09 -6.45 17.62
CA THR A 83 -5.37 -5.29 18.49
C THR A 83 -4.48 -4.09 18.18
N ALA A 84 -4.93 -2.89 18.56
CA ALA A 84 -4.09 -1.70 18.62
C ALA A 84 -4.11 -1.15 20.06
N GLY A 85 -3.22 -1.69 20.88
CA GLY A 85 -3.22 -1.46 22.33
C GLY A 85 -4.41 -2.12 23.02
N THR A 86 -4.68 -1.72 24.26
CA THR A 86 -5.72 -2.35 25.09
C THR A 86 -7.14 -1.90 24.76
N LYS A 87 -7.29 -0.86 23.92
CA LYS A 87 -8.59 -0.20 23.66
C LYS A 87 -9.30 -0.68 22.40
N TYR A 88 -8.56 -1.24 21.44
CA TYR A 88 -9.09 -1.52 20.11
C TYR A 88 -8.78 -2.95 19.70
N GLU A 89 -9.83 -3.69 19.34
CA GLU A 89 -9.78 -5.01 18.74
C GLU A 89 -10.36 -4.93 17.33
N TYR A 90 -9.68 -5.55 16.35
CA TYR A 90 -10.09 -5.60 14.96
C TYR A 90 -10.51 -7.01 14.58
N ARG A 91 -11.65 -7.13 13.91
CA ARG A 91 -12.18 -8.40 13.41
C ARG A 91 -12.33 -8.36 11.90
N TRP A 92 -11.96 -9.45 11.25
CA TRP A 92 -12.16 -9.62 9.82
C TRP A 92 -13.52 -10.27 9.56
N ALA A 93 -14.36 -9.65 8.73
CA ALA A 93 -15.59 -10.26 8.23
C ALA A 93 -15.28 -11.00 6.92
N GLY A 94 -15.15 -12.32 6.99
CA GLY A 94 -14.82 -13.18 5.85
C GLY A 94 -15.95 -13.36 4.82
N GLY A 95 -16.90 -12.43 4.72
CA GLY A 95 -18.02 -12.49 3.78
C GLY A 95 -19.17 -13.42 4.17
N VAL A 96 -19.18 -13.94 5.41
CA VAL A 96 -20.37 -14.60 5.98
C VAL A 96 -21.07 -13.56 6.85
N SER A 97 -22.25 -13.13 6.40
CA SER A 97 -23.18 -12.35 7.23
C SER A 97 -23.51 -13.17 8.47
N ILE A 98 -23.36 -12.57 9.65
CA ILE A 98 -23.87 -13.13 10.91
C ILE A 98 -25.39 -12.90 10.94
#